data_AF-A0A2E7V0H4-F1
#
_entry.id   AF-A0A2E7V0H4-F1
#
_cell.length_a   1.000
_cell.length_b   1.000
_cell.length_c   1.000
_cell.angle_alpha   90.00
_cell.angle_beta   90.00
_cell.angle_gamma   90.00
#
_symmetry.space_group_name_H-M   'P 1'
#
loop_
_entity.id
_entity.type
_entity.pdbx_description
1 polymer ?
#
loop_
_entity_poly.entity_id
_entity_poly.type
_entity_poly.pdbx_seq_one_letter_code
_entity_poly.pdbx_strand_id
1 'polypeptide(L)' 'HRRWGQPDDFGAIAVYIMSNASSYHTGDTFLIDGGYNKF' A
#
# COMPACT_ATOMS: atom_id res chain seq x y z
N HIS A 1 -5.81 15.59 -2.64
CA HIS A 1 -6.55 15.35 -1.38
C HIS A 1 -5.53 15.36 -0.25
N ARG A 2 -5.54 16.34 0.67
CA ARG A 2 -4.58 16.39 1.79
C ARG A 2 -5.33 15.96 3.06
N ARG A 3 -5.08 14.73 3.50
CA ARG A 3 -5.64 14.16 4.73
C ARG A 3 -4.69 13.14 5.31
N TRP A 4 -4.85 12.83 6.59
CA TRP A 4 -4.23 11.67 7.19
C TRP A 4 -4.78 10.37 6.59
N GLY A 5 -3.91 9.37 6.49
CA GLY A 5 -4.31 8.01 6.14
C GLY A 5 -5.30 7.47 7.17
N GLN A 6 -6.20 6.62 6.72
CA GLN A 6 -7.14 5.84 7.52
C GLN A 6 -6.84 4.36 7.34
N PRO A 7 -7.23 3.49 8.29
CA PRO A 7 -7.00 2.05 8.16
C PRO A 7 -7.47 1.46 6.82
N ASP A 8 -8.61 1.94 6.31
CA ASP A 8 -9.19 1.48 5.05
C ASP A 8 -8.31 1.72 3.82
N ASP A 9 -7.42 2.72 3.87
CA ASP A 9 -6.47 3.01 2.78
C ASP A 9 -5.44 1.89 2.58
N PHE A 10 -5.23 1.05 3.60
CA PHE A 10 -4.31 -0.09 3.55
C PHE A 10 -5.00 -1.40 3.16
N GLY A 11 -6.34 -1.41 3.07
CA GLY A 11 -7.10 -2.65 2.81
C GLY A 11 -6.71 -3.32 1.49
N ALA A 12 -6.56 -2.53 0.43
CA ALA A 12 -6.20 -3.07 -0.89
C ALA A 12 -4.81 -3.72 -0.91
N ILE A 13 -3.82 -3.11 -0.27
CA ILE A 13 -2.46 -3.69 -0.24
C ILE A 13 -2.43 -4.94 0.63
N ALA A 14 -3.19 -4.98 1.73
CA ALA A 14 -3.29 -6.16 2.57
C ALA A 14 -3.90 -7.33 1.77
N VAL A 15 -4.97 -7.10 1.01
CA VAL A 15 -5.55 -8.12 0.14
C VAL A 15 -4.57 -8.58 -0.93
N TYR A 16 -3.83 -7.67 -1.57
CA TYR A 16 -2.83 -8.03 -2.57
C TYR A 16 -1.76 -8.97 -1.99
N ILE A 17 -1.14 -8.58 -0.87
CA ILE A 17 -0.08 -9.35 -0.21
C ILE A 17 -0.58 -10.73 0.22
N MET A 18 -1.81 -10.81 0.75
CA MET A 18 -2.40 -12.08 1.23
C MET A 18 -2.93 -12.98 0.10
N SER A 19 -2.94 -12.51 -1.15
CA SER A 19 -3.46 -13.26 -2.30
C SER A 19 -2.36 -13.95 -3.10
N ASN A 20 -2.74 -14.88 -3.99
CA ASN A 20 -1.78 -15.50 -4.90
C ASN A 20 -1.19 -14.52 -5.95
N ALA A 21 -1.75 -13.31 -6.08
CA ALA A 21 -1.24 -12.28 -6.97
C ALA A 21 0.13 -11.72 -6.54
N SER A 22 0.51 -11.92 -5.27
CA SER A 22 1.82 -11.54 -4.73
C SER A 22 2.84 -12.69 -4.72
N SER A 23 2.52 -13.85 -5.31
CA SER A 23 3.32 -15.09 -5.16
C SER A 23 4.79 -15.00 -5.60
N TYR A 24 5.13 -14.00 -6.42
CA TYR A 24 6.50 -13.72 -6.84
C TYR A 24 6.97 -12.29 -6.50
N HIS A 25 6.24 -11.58 -5.64
CA HIS A 25 6.56 -10.23 -5.20
C HIS A 25 7.10 -10.29 -3.76
N THR A 26 8.41 -10.15 -3.62
CA THR A 26 9.12 -10.25 -2.33
C THR A 26 10.31 -9.30 -2.30
N GLY A 27 10.73 -8.88 -1.10
CA GLY A 27 11.89 -8.01 -0.91
C GLY A 27 11.66 -6.52 -1.19
N ASP A 28 10.43 -6.12 -1.50
CA ASP A 28 10.07 -4.74 -1.83
C ASP A 28 9.39 -4.00 -0.66
N THR A 29 9.32 -2.67 -0.78
CA THR A 29 8.62 -1.78 0.17
C THR A 29 7.48 -1.06 -0.54
N PHE A 30 6.28 -1.11 0.05
CA PHE A 30 5.10 -0.39 -0.46
C PHE A 30 4.92 0.95 0.25
N LEU A 31 4.92 2.05 -0.50
CA LEU A 31 4.69 3.39 0.05
C LEU A 31 3.21 3.79 -0.11
N ILE A 32 2.55 4.08 1.01
CA ILE A 32 1.17 4.55 1.07
C ILE A 32 1.12 5.79 1.97
N ASP A 33 1.39 6.95 1.38
CA ASP A 33 1.56 8.21 2.10
C ASP A 33 0.67 9.35 1.57
N GLY A 34 -0.29 9.04 0.69
CA GLY A 34 -1.13 10.03 0.03
C GLY A 34 -0.38 10.93 -0.97
N GLY A 35 0.81 10.52 -1.41
CA GLY A 35 1.65 11.26 -2.34
C GLY A 35 2.58 12.28 -1.68
N TYR A 36 2.85 12.15 -0.38
CA TYR A 36 3.72 13.06 0.37
C TYR A 36 5.17 13.05 -0.14
N ASN A 37 5.73 11.88 -0.42
CA ASN A 37 7.11 11.70 -0.89
C ASN A 37 7.37 12.23 -2.32
N LYS A 38 6.32 12.62 -3.05
CA LYS A 38 6.46 13.22 -4.39
C LYS A 38 6.92 14.70 -4.35
N PHE A 39 7.21 15.24 -3.17
CA PHE A 39 7.59 16.63 -2.92
C PHE A 39 8.84 16.72 -2.05
#